data_AF-A0A3M6HJK4-F1
#
_entry.id   AF-A0A3M6HJK4-F1
#
_cell.length_a   1.000
_cell.length_b   1.000
_cell.length_c   1.000
_cell.angle_alpha   90.00
_cell.angle_beta   90.00
_cell.angle_gamma   90.00
#
_symmetry.space_group_name_H-M   'P 1'
#
loop_
_entity.id
_entity.type
_entity.pdbx_description
1 polymer ?
#
loop_
_entity_poly.entity_id
_entity_poly.type
_entity_poly.pdbx_seq_one_letter_code
_entity_poly.pdbx_strand_id
1 'polypeptide(L)'
;MAVYAVGDLQGCLEPLQCLLEHVHFNPEHDRLWLVGDLVNRGPQSLETLRYLYDLRESLVCVLGNHDLHLLAVARKHELLKKGDTLREILEAPDRDELLGWVRRQKLMHYDAERNVAMVHAGIAPQWSLKKALKHAAEVEQALQEDQLYGAFLDGMYGNEPAKWDNDLQGVTRLRVITNYFTRMRFCTSDGKLDLKSKEGVET
;
A
#
# COMPACT_ATOMS: atom_id res chain seq x y z
N MET A 1 -4.24 -11.38 -22.96
CA MET A 1 -3.85 -11.13 -21.57
C MET A 1 -4.92 -10.27 -20.91
N ALA A 2 -5.74 -10.89 -20.05
CA ALA A 2 -6.67 -10.14 -19.23
C ALA A 2 -5.93 -9.54 -18.02
N VAL A 3 -6.48 -8.45 -17.48
CA VAL A 3 -6.00 -7.82 -16.24
C VAL A 3 -7.18 -7.75 -15.29
N TYR A 4 -7.05 -8.36 -14.12
CA TYR A 4 -8.06 -8.33 -13.06
C TYR A 4 -7.58 -7.42 -11.94
N ALA A 5 -8.33 -6.36 -11.64
CA ALA A 5 -8.05 -5.48 -10.50
C ALA A 5 -8.96 -5.86 -9.33
N VAL A 6 -8.36 -6.15 -8.17
CA VAL A 6 -9.06 -6.52 -6.94
C VAL A 6 -8.78 -5.49 -5.86
N GLY A 7 -9.82 -5.19 -5.10
CA GLY A 7 -9.80 -4.28 -3.94
C GLY A 7 -8.96 -4.82 -2.77
N ASP A 8 -9.06 -4.13 -1.65
CA ASP A 8 -8.41 -4.50 -0.39
C ASP A 8 -8.65 -5.98 -0.05
N LEU A 9 -7.56 -6.71 0.25
CA LEU A 9 -7.65 -8.13 0.61
C LEU A 9 -7.79 -8.32 2.12
N GLN A 10 -7.01 -7.56 2.89
CA GLN A 10 -7.00 -7.57 4.34
C GLN A 10 -6.83 -8.98 4.92
N GLY A 11 -5.94 -9.80 4.35
CA GLY A 11 -5.72 -11.17 4.80
C GLY A 11 -6.91 -12.13 4.56
N CYS A 12 -7.79 -11.83 3.60
CA CYS A 12 -8.88 -12.71 3.16
C CYS A 12 -8.45 -13.59 1.96
N LEU A 13 -7.62 -14.60 2.19
CA LEU A 13 -7.10 -15.47 1.12
C LEU A 13 -8.22 -16.29 0.45
N GLU A 14 -9.10 -16.91 1.23
CA GLU A 14 -10.16 -17.77 0.69
C GLU A 14 -11.08 -17.03 -0.30
N PRO A 15 -11.64 -15.84 0.01
CA PRO A 15 -12.40 -15.06 -0.96
C PRO A 15 -11.62 -14.70 -2.23
N LEU A 16 -10.31 -14.40 -2.12
CA LEU A 16 -9.48 -14.13 -3.29
C LEU A 16 -9.38 -15.38 -4.18
N GLN A 17 -9.11 -16.55 -3.62
CA GLN A 17 -9.02 -17.79 -4.38
C GLN A 17 -10.34 -18.12 -5.08
N CYS A 18 -11.47 -17.98 -4.39
CA CYS A 18 -12.80 -18.14 -4.98
C CYS A 18 -13.03 -17.16 -6.15
N LEU A 19 -12.62 -15.90 -6.02
CA LEU A 19 -12.73 -14.91 -7.09
C LEU A 19 -11.88 -15.27 -8.30
N LEU A 20 -10.62 -15.68 -8.09
CA LEU A 20 -9.70 -16.06 -9.16
C LEU A 20 -10.17 -17.33 -9.88
N GLU A 21 -10.71 -18.30 -9.15
CA GLU A 21 -11.32 -19.50 -9.74
C GLU A 21 -12.56 -19.14 -10.58
N HIS A 22 -13.43 -18.26 -10.06
CA HIS A 22 -14.65 -17.83 -10.75
C HIS A 22 -14.39 -17.17 -12.11
N VAL A 23 -13.30 -16.40 -12.22
CA VAL A 23 -12.90 -15.76 -13.48
C VAL A 23 -11.94 -16.60 -14.31
N HIS A 24 -11.67 -17.84 -13.90
CA HIS A 24 -10.71 -18.76 -14.53
C HIS A 24 -9.33 -18.12 -14.74
N PHE A 25 -8.84 -17.40 -13.73
CA PHE A 25 -7.56 -16.71 -13.79
C PHE A 25 -6.41 -17.68 -14.09
N ASN A 26 -5.62 -17.37 -15.10
CA ASN A 26 -4.42 -18.14 -15.44
C ASN A 26 -3.16 -17.28 -15.31
N PRO A 27 -2.26 -17.54 -14.35
CA PRO A 27 -1.04 -16.72 -14.15
C PRO A 27 -0.04 -16.75 -15.31
N GLU A 28 -0.13 -17.75 -16.21
CA GLU A 28 0.70 -17.81 -17.42
C GLU A 28 0.23 -16.86 -18.52
N HIS A 29 -1.02 -16.38 -18.45
CA HIS A 29 -1.67 -15.61 -19.51
C HIS A 29 -2.29 -14.30 -19.05
N ASP A 30 -2.60 -14.18 -17.77
CA ASP A 30 -3.30 -13.07 -17.16
C ASP A 30 -2.42 -12.33 -16.14
N ARG A 31 -2.91 -11.17 -15.71
CA ARG A 31 -2.29 -10.37 -14.66
C ARG A 31 -3.29 -10.05 -13.57
N LEU A 32 -2.86 -10.21 -12.32
CA LEU A 32 -3.61 -9.77 -11.14
C LEU A 32 -3.06 -8.42 -10.68
N TRP A 33 -3.95 -7.46 -10.49
CA TRP A 33 -3.67 -6.15 -9.94
C TRP A 33 -4.32 -6.01 -8.57
N LEU A 34 -3.56 -5.64 -7.55
CA LEU A 34 -4.06 -5.44 -6.20
C LEU A 34 -3.84 -4.01 -5.73
N VAL A 35 -4.89 -3.41 -5.16
CA VAL A 35 -4.88 -2.01 -4.69
C VAL A 35 -4.22 -1.81 -3.32
N GLY A 36 -3.60 -2.86 -2.75
CA GLY A 36 -2.94 -2.81 -1.45
C GLY A 36 -3.85 -3.25 -0.30
N ASP A 37 -3.42 -2.96 0.92
CA ASP A 37 -3.97 -3.52 2.15
C ASP A 37 -4.11 -5.04 2.01
N LEU A 38 -2.98 -5.68 1.69
CA LEU A 38 -2.87 -7.12 1.45
C LEU A 38 -3.10 -7.92 2.74
N VAL A 39 -2.73 -7.30 3.87
CA VAL A 39 -2.69 -7.91 5.21
C VAL A 39 -3.49 -7.10 6.21
N ASN A 40 -3.55 -7.64 7.43
CA ASN A 40 -4.18 -7.06 8.60
C ASN A 40 -5.72 -7.13 8.55
N ARG A 41 -6.37 -7.10 9.72
CA ARG A 41 -7.82 -7.32 9.95
C ARG A 41 -8.29 -8.75 9.77
N GLY A 42 -8.09 -9.34 8.60
CA GLY A 42 -8.55 -10.69 8.30
C GLY A 42 -7.61 -11.77 8.85
N PRO A 43 -8.10 -13.02 8.93
CA PRO A 43 -7.46 -14.09 9.68
C PRO A 43 -6.24 -14.70 8.99
N GLN A 44 -6.09 -14.59 7.67
CA GLN A 44 -5.10 -15.34 6.87
C GLN A 44 -4.02 -14.42 6.30
N SER A 45 -3.51 -13.47 7.10
CA SER A 45 -2.55 -12.47 6.60
C SER A 45 -1.23 -13.10 6.15
N LEU A 46 -0.72 -14.11 6.86
CA LEU A 46 0.51 -14.81 6.49
C LEU A 46 0.34 -15.63 5.21
N GLU A 47 -0.72 -16.41 5.14
CA GLU A 47 -1.05 -17.26 3.98
C GLU A 47 -1.31 -16.40 2.74
N THR A 48 -1.98 -15.25 2.92
CA THR A 48 -2.18 -14.28 1.84
C THR A 48 -0.83 -13.81 1.30
N LEU A 49 0.11 -13.40 2.15
CA LEU A 49 1.43 -12.97 1.66
C LEU A 49 2.19 -14.08 0.95
N ARG A 50 2.19 -15.31 1.48
CA ARG A 50 2.85 -16.45 0.83
C ARG A 50 2.26 -16.75 -0.54
N TYR A 51 0.93 -16.81 -0.63
CA TYR A 51 0.23 -17.03 -1.89
C TYR A 51 0.56 -15.95 -2.92
N LEU A 52 0.53 -14.67 -2.52
CA LEU A 52 0.89 -13.56 -3.41
C LEU A 52 2.37 -13.56 -3.79
N TYR A 53 3.24 -13.95 -2.86
CA TYR A 53 4.66 -14.12 -3.14
C TYR A 53 4.88 -15.18 -4.21
N ASP A 54 4.25 -16.35 -4.12
CA ASP A 54 4.36 -17.39 -5.15
C ASP A 54 3.79 -16.93 -6.51
N LEU A 55 2.75 -16.09 -6.49
CA LEU A 55 2.11 -15.55 -7.68
C LEU A 55 2.84 -14.34 -8.31
N ARG A 56 3.90 -13.85 -7.67
CA ARG A 56 4.50 -12.51 -7.90
C ARG A 56 4.85 -12.18 -9.36
N GLU A 57 5.18 -13.17 -10.19
CA GLU A 57 5.54 -12.95 -11.61
C GLU A 57 4.34 -12.53 -12.48
N SER A 58 3.12 -12.79 -12.01
CA SER A 58 1.86 -12.42 -12.66
C SER A 58 1.09 -11.32 -11.90
N LEU A 59 1.71 -10.77 -10.86
CA LEU A 59 1.09 -9.86 -9.91
C LEU A 59 1.68 -8.45 -10.06
N VAL A 60 0.81 -7.44 -10.01
CA VAL A 60 1.19 -6.05 -9.76
C VAL A 60 0.39 -5.59 -8.55
N CYS A 61 1.06 -5.09 -7.51
CA CYS A 61 0.37 -4.49 -6.39
C CYS A 61 0.94 -3.11 -6.06
N VAL A 62 0.11 -2.32 -5.39
CA VAL A 62 0.52 -1.09 -4.72
C VAL A 62 0.39 -1.25 -3.20
N LEU A 63 1.16 -0.50 -2.44
CA LEU A 63 1.13 -0.52 -0.99
C LEU A 63 -0.03 0.32 -0.44
N GLY A 64 -0.80 -0.27 0.46
CA GLY A 64 -1.79 0.40 1.30
C GLY A 64 -1.25 0.80 2.67
N ASN A 65 -2.11 1.39 3.50
CA ASN A 65 -1.71 1.83 4.84
C ASN A 65 -1.42 0.67 5.79
N HIS A 66 -2.12 -0.46 5.66
CA HIS A 66 -1.93 -1.63 6.50
C HIS A 66 -0.64 -2.38 6.13
N ASP A 67 -0.23 -2.34 4.86
CA ASP A 67 1.04 -2.90 4.41
C ASP A 67 2.24 -2.12 4.97
N LEU A 68 2.18 -0.79 4.91
CA LEU A 68 3.19 0.06 5.54
C LEU A 68 3.20 -0.11 7.06
N HIS A 69 2.02 -0.29 7.68
CA HIS A 69 1.93 -0.57 9.11
C HIS A 69 2.63 -1.89 9.48
N LEU A 70 2.48 -2.95 8.68
CA LEU A 70 3.22 -4.21 8.86
C LEU A 70 4.73 -3.96 8.86
N LEU A 71 5.25 -3.22 7.89
CA LEU A 71 6.68 -2.90 7.81
C LEU A 71 7.19 -2.14 9.05
N ALA A 72 6.39 -1.19 9.56
CA ALA A 72 6.72 -0.46 10.78
C ALA A 72 6.69 -1.34 12.03
N VAL A 73 5.66 -2.18 12.20
CA VAL A 73 5.54 -3.10 13.33
C VAL A 73 6.69 -4.13 13.33
N ALA A 74 7.08 -4.61 12.15
CA ALA A 74 8.22 -5.51 12.03
C ALA A 74 9.53 -4.90 12.58
N ARG A 75 9.72 -3.59 12.44
CA ARG A 75 10.86 -2.89 13.06
C ARG A 75 10.64 -2.59 14.55
N LYS A 76 9.42 -2.19 14.91
CA LYS A 76 9.04 -1.76 16.26
C LYS A 76 7.79 -2.50 16.71
N HIS A 77 7.99 -3.66 17.33
CA HIS A 77 6.90 -4.56 17.75
C HIS A 77 5.92 -3.89 18.72
N GLU A 78 6.34 -2.85 19.46
CA GLU A 78 5.49 -2.01 20.32
C GLU A 78 4.36 -1.28 19.59
N LEU A 79 4.46 -1.13 18.25
CA LEU A 79 3.41 -0.52 17.43
C LEU A 79 2.24 -1.46 17.15
N LEU A 80 2.39 -2.76 17.44
CA LEU A 80 1.34 -3.76 17.23
C LEU A 80 0.14 -3.44 18.14
N LYS A 81 -1.04 -3.32 17.54
CA LYS A 81 -2.27 -2.95 18.25
C LYS A 81 -3.14 -4.15 18.53
N LYS A 82 -4.03 -4.00 19.51
CA LYS A 82 -5.12 -4.94 19.75
C LYS A 82 -6.03 -4.99 18.52
N GLY A 83 -6.12 -6.16 17.90
CA GLY A 83 -6.91 -6.39 16.69
C GLY A 83 -6.09 -6.48 15.40
N ASP A 84 -4.78 -6.27 15.44
CA ASP A 84 -3.91 -6.60 14.31
C ASP A 84 -3.74 -8.12 14.19
N THR A 85 -3.77 -8.64 12.96
CA THR A 85 -3.58 -10.07 12.63
C THR A 85 -2.21 -10.35 12.03
N LEU A 86 -1.20 -9.58 12.45
CA LEU A 86 0.13 -9.59 11.85
C LEU A 86 1.14 -10.50 12.56
N ARG A 87 0.80 -11.02 13.74
CA ARG A 87 1.74 -11.77 14.59
C ARG A 87 2.35 -12.97 13.88
N GLU A 88 1.54 -13.72 13.15
CA GLU A 88 2.00 -14.91 12.43
C GLU A 88 3.07 -14.56 11.39
N ILE A 89 2.96 -13.42 10.70
CA ILE A 89 4.00 -12.92 9.78
C ILE A 89 5.28 -12.57 10.54
N LEU A 90 5.16 -11.96 11.71
CA LEU A 90 6.30 -11.52 12.52
C LEU A 90 7.06 -12.68 13.16
N GLU A 91 6.41 -13.82 13.35
CA GLU A 91 6.98 -15.02 13.97
C GLU A 91 7.37 -16.08 12.92
N ALA A 92 6.99 -15.88 11.66
CA ALA A 92 7.24 -16.83 10.58
C ALA A 92 8.74 -16.96 10.24
N PRO A 93 9.22 -18.16 9.88
CA PRO A 93 10.63 -18.38 9.52
C PRO A 93 11.03 -17.68 8.21
N ASP A 94 10.08 -17.49 7.30
CA ASP A 94 10.21 -16.80 6.00
C ASP A 94 9.85 -15.30 6.07
N ARG A 95 9.68 -14.77 7.29
CA ARG A 95 9.34 -13.36 7.54
C ARG A 95 10.19 -12.38 6.72
N ASP A 96 11.51 -12.51 6.77
CA ASP A 96 12.41 -11.53 6.17
C ASP A 96 12.30 -11.51 4.64
N GLU A 97 12.02 -12.67 4.03
CA GLU A 97 11.77 -12.78 2.59
C GLU A 97 10.45 -12.09 2.22
N LEU A 98 9.36 -12.39 2.95
CA LEU A 98 8.05 -11.79 2.71
C LEU A 98 8.07 -10.27 2.93
N LEU A 99 8.66 -9.79 4.04
CA LEU A 99 8.79 -8.37 4.31
C LEU A 99 9.71 -7.66 3.31
N GLY A 100 10.79 -8.34 2.89
CA GLY A 100 11.68 -7.86 1.84
C GLY A 100 10.97 -7.68 0.50
N TRP A 101 10.04 -8.58 0.17
CA TRP A 101 9.18 -8.46 -1.00
C TRP A 101 8.18 -7.31 -0.87
N VAL A 102 7.44 -7.22 0.25
CA VAL A 102 6.47 -6.12 0.50
C VAL A 102 7.16 -4.77 0.40
N ARG A 103 8.34 -4.62 1.00
CA ARG A 103 9.14 -3.39 0.99
C ARG A 103 9.52 -2.89 -0.41
N ARG A 104 9.52 -3.77 -1.42
CA ARG A 104 9.88 -3.44 -2.81
C ARG A 104 8.68 -3.18 -3.71
N GLN A 105 7.45 -3.27 -3.19
CA GLN A 105 6.24 -3.00 -3.96
C GLN A 105 6.07 -1.50 -4.21
N LYS A 106 5.29 -1.19 -5.24
CA LYS A 106 5.04 0.19 -5.68
C LYS A 106 4.10 0.90 -4.71
N LEU A 107 4.16 2.22 -4.66
CA LEU A 107 3.11 3.04 -4.06
C LEU A 107 2.06 3.45 -5.12
N MET A 108 2.48 3.48 -6.39
CA MET A 108 1.62 3.78 -7.53
C MET A 108 2.02 2.92 -8.73
N HIS A 109 1.04 2.36 -9.42
CA HIS A 109 1.23 1.72 -10.72
C HIS A 109 0.56 2.55 -11.82
N TYR A 110 1.23 2.68 -12.96
CA TYR A 110 0.65 3.25 -14.18
C TYR A 110 0.97 2.34 -15.36
N ASP A 111 -0.07 1.94 -16.08
CA ASP A 111 0.00 1.22 -17.34
C ASP A 111 -0.27 2.21 -18.48
N ALA A 112 0.76 2.50 -19.27
CA ALA A 112 0.69 3.46 -20.36
C ALA A 112 -0.12 2.95 -21.55
N GLU A 113 -0.15 1.63 -21.80
CA GLU A 113 -0.90 1.04 -22.91
C GLU A 113 -2.41 1.16 -22.66
N ARG A 114 -2.82 0.94 -21.41
CA ARG A 114 -4.22 1.04 -20.98
C ARG A 114 -4.61 2.47 -20.56
N ASN A 115 -3.62 3.33 -20.33
CA ASN A 115 -3.78 4.64 -19.71
C ASN A 115 -4.54 4.55 -18.36
N VAL A 116 -4.14 3.59 -17.53
CA VAL A 116 -4.76 3.34 -16.21
C VAL A 116 -3.72 3.51 -15.11
N ALA A 117 -4.10 4.26 -14.07
CA ALA A 117 -3.33 4.38 -12.84
C ALA A 117 -4.03 3.63 -11.70
N MET A 118 -3.24 2.94 -10.89
CA MET A 118 -3.68 2.26 -9.67
C MET A 118 -2.90 2.81 -8.48
N VAL A 119 -3.63 3.20 -7.44
CA VAL A 119 -3.16 3.70 -6.14
C VAL A 119 -4.13 3.19 -5.08
N HIS A 120 -3.70 3.06 -3.83
CA HIS A 120 -4.56 2.53 -2.77
C HIS A 120 -5.71 3.47 -2.42
N ALA A 121 -5.41 4.75 -2.18
CA ALA A 121 -6.40 5.76 -1.79
C ALA A 121 -6.68 6.76 -2.92
N GLY A 122 -5.68 7.57 -3.31
CA GLY A 122 -5.85 8.48 -4.43
C GLY A 122 -4.63 9.33 -4.73
N ILE A 123 -4.79 10.20 -5.72
CA ILE A 123 -3.76 11.14 -6.18
C ILE A 123 -4.17 12.55 -5.74
N ALA A 124 -3.23 13.31 -5.18
CA ALA A 124 -3.49 14.69 -4.77
C ALA A 124 -3.99 15.52 -5.97
N PRO A 125 -5.08 16.32 -5.85
CA PRO A 125 -5.63 17.09 -6.96
C PRO A 125 -4.64 18.06 -7.63
N GLN A 126 -3.61 18.49 -6.90
CA GLN A 126 -2.59 19.42 -7.37
C GLN A 126 -1.49 18.75 -8.21
N TRP A 127 -1.48 17.42 -8.30
CA TRP A 127 -0.46 16.66 -9.00
C TRP A 127 -0.95 16.22 -10.38
N SER A 128 -0.12 16.47 -11.39
CA SER A 128 -0.25 15.73 -12.64
C SER A 128 0.18 14.28 -12.43
N LEU A 129 -0.24 13.38 -13.33
CA LEU A 129 0.20 11.98 -13.33
C LEU A 129 1.74 11.85 -13.24
N LYS A 130 2.48 12.68 -13.99
CA LYS A 130 3.95 12.70 -13.95
C LYS A 130 4.49 13.06 -12.56
N LYS A 131 3.87 14.02 -11.87
CA LYS A 131 4.25 14.39 -10.49
C LYS A 131 3.91 13.27 -9.52
N ALA A 132 2.73 12.68 -9.63
CA ALA A 132 2.31 11.56 -8.79
C ALA A 132 3.29 10.38 -8.90
N LEU A 133 3.68 9.98 -10.11
CA LEU A 133 4.68 8.92 -10.33
C LEU A 133 6.03 9.28 -9.70
N LYS A 134 6.48 10.53 -9.82
CA LYS A 134 7.73 10.98 -9.19
C LYS A 134 7.63 10.90 -7.66
N HIS A 135 6.54 11.35 -7.07
CA HIS A 135 6.35 11.33 -5.63
C HIS A 135 6.21 9.92 -5.08
N ALA A 136 5.52 9.02 -5.79
CA ALA A 136 5.49 7.60 -5.46
C ALA A 136 6.91 7.01 -5.41
N ALA A 137 7.72 7.27 -6.44
CA ALA A 137 9.10 6.83 -6.50
C ALA A 137 9.97 7.37 -5.33
N GLU A 138 9.72 8.59 -4.84
CA GLU A 138 10.42 9.14 -3.67
C GLU A 138 10.17 8.30 -2.40
N VAL A 139 8.94 7.86 -2.17
CA VAL A 139 8.58 7.01 -1.03
C VAL A 139 9.05 5.57 -1.23
N GLU A 140 8.91 5.03 -2.44
CA GLU A 140 9.41 3.69 -2.81
C GLU A 140 10.94 3.61 -2.61
N GLN A 141 11.68 4.64 -2.97
CA GLN A 141 13.13 4.73 -2.72
C GLN A 141 13.42 4.73 -1.21
N ALA A 142 12.71 5.56 -0.43
CA ALA A 142 12.89 5.60 1.02
C ALA A 142 12.56 4.26 1.70
N LEU A 143 11.59 3.51 1.15
CA LEU A 143 11.32 2.15 1.56
C LEU A 143 12.50 1.25 1.21
N GLN A 144 13.00 1.24 -0.03
CA GLN A 144 14.01 0.29 -0.50
C GLN A 144 15.45 0.55 0.02
N GLU A 145 15.79 1.79 0.38
CA GLU A 145 17.12 2.14 0.87
C GLU A 145 17.26 1.97 2.38
N ASP A 146 18.21 1.13 2.81
CA ASP A 146 18.40 0.82 4.24
C ASP A 146 18.68 2.04 5.12
N GLN A 147 19.37 3.05 4.56
CA GLN A 147 19.71 4.29 5.25
C GLN A 147 18.49 5.17 5.53
N LEU A 148 17.47 5.13 4.65
CA LEU A 148 16.27 5.97 4.76
C LEU A 148 15.11 5.23 5.42
N TYR A 149 15.05 3.91 5.27
CA TYR A 149 13.93 3.06 5.66
C TYR A 149 13.50 3.24 7.12
N GLY A 150 14.46 3.35 8.04
CA GLY A 150 14.16 3.55 9.46
C GLY A 150 13.56 4.92 9.76
N ALA A 151 14.21 5.98 9.28
CA ALA A 151 13.75 7.34 9.49
C ALA A 151 12.38 7.59 8.85
N PHE A 152 12.14 6.99 7.68
CA PHE A 152 10.84 7.05 7.01
C PHE A 152 9.75 6.36 7.83
N LEU A 153 9.90 5.10 8.22
CA LEU A 153 8.86 4.39 8.97
C LEU A 153 8.59 5.01 10.35
N ASP A 154 9.61 5.59 10.98
CA ASP A 154 9.48 6.29 12.26
C ASP A 154 8.66 7.57 12.13
N GLY A 155 8.84 8.30 11.04
CA GLY A 155 8.14 9.57 10.82
C GLY A 155 7.02 9.51 9.80
N MET A 156 6.61 8.36 9.25
CA MET A 156 5.44 8.30 8.37
C MET A 156 4.12 8.43 9.15
N TYR A 157 4.12 8.18 10.46
CA TYR A 157 2.95 8.39 11.30
C TYR A 157 2.69 9.88 11.51
N GLY A 158 1.43 10.27 11.39
CA GLY A 158 0.97 11.63 11.65
C GLY A 158 -0.06 12.09 10.64
N ASN A 159 -0.74 13.18 10.98
CA ASN A 159 -1.74 13.81 10.12
C ASN A 159 -1.25 15.14 9.54
N GLU A 160 -0.07 15.62 9.98
CA GLU A 160 0.55 16.84 9.46
C GLU A 160 1.89 16.53 8.78
N PRO A 161 2.21 17.20 7.65
CA PRO A 161 1.41 18.24 7.01
C PRO A 161 0.20 17.65 6.26
N ALA A 162 -0.96 18.30 6.39
CA ALA A 162 -2.20 17.87 5.75
C ALA A 162 -2.33 18.29 4.27
N LYS A 163 -1.40 19.09 3.73
CA LYS A 163 -1.45 19.61 2.37
C LYS A 163 -0.07 19.56 1.72
N TRP A 164 -0.03 19.27 0.43
CA TRP A 164 1.19 19.39 -0.37
C TRP A 164 1.72 20.82 -0.42
N ASP A 165 3.03 20.94 -0.21
CA ASP A 165 3.80 22.15 -0.46
C ASP A 165 5.16 21.76 -1.10
N ASN A 166 5.61 22.52 -2.10
CA ASN A 166 6.86 22.23 -2.81
C ASN A 166 8.10 22.39 -1.91
N ASP A 167 7.99 23.17 -0.83
CA ASP A 167 9.08 23.44 0.09
C ASP A 167 9.24 22.33 1.15
N LEU A 168 8.33 21.35 1.20
CA LEU A 168 8.47 20.20 2.09
C LEU A 168 9.69 19.37 1.74
N GLN A 169 10.46 19.00 2.77
CA GLN A 169 11.69 18.20 2.66
C GLN A 169 11.67 17.02 3.64
N GLY A 170 12.51 16.01 3.37
CA GLY A 170 12.74 14.90 4.27
C GLY A 170 11.46 14.14 4.65
N VAL A 171 11.36 13.74 5.92
CA VAL A 171 10.30 12.82 6.36
C VAL A 171 8.91 13.46 6.35
N THR A 172 8.77 14.77 6.54
CA THR A 172 7.45 15.44 6.45
C THR A 172 6.92 15.43 5.01
N ARG A 173 7.82 15.58 4.03
CA ARG A 173 7.50 15.41 2.60
C ARG A 173 7.04 13.99 2.30
N LEU A 174 7.81 12.99 2.73
CA LEU A 174 7.46 11.59 2.51
C LEU A 174 6.12 11.24 3.18
N ARG A 175 5.89 11.71 4.41
CA ARG A 175 4.63 11.50 5.13
C ARG A 175 3.43 12.04 4.37
N VAL A 176 3.47 13.28 3.87
CA VAL A 176 2.32 13.84 3.14
C VAL A 176 2.08 13.09 1.84
N ILE A 177 3.14 12.66 1.16
CA ILE A 177 3.04 11.82 -0.03
C ILE A 177 2.32 10.51 0.30
N THR A 178 2.79 9.81 1.33
CA THR A 178 2.19 8.57 1.82
C THR A 178 0.73 8.77 2.22
N ASN A 179 0.38 9.88 2.87
CA ASN A 179 -1.00 10.15 3.28
C ASN A 179 -1.94 10.32 2.08
N TYR A 180 -1.52 10.98 1.00
CA TYR A 180 -2.33 11.05 -0.22
C TYR A 180 -2.56 9.66 -0.81
N PHE A 181 -1.47 8.88 -0.99
CA PHE A 181 -1.55 7.60 -1.67
C PHE A 181 -2.24 6.50 -0.86
N THR A 182 -2.17 6.54 0.47
CA THR A 182 -2.60 5.40 1.30
C THR A 182 -3.73 5.72 2.28
N ARG A 183 -4.09 7.00 2.50
CA ARG A 183 -5.05 7.37 3.57
C ARG A 183 -6.08 8.42 3.16
N MET A 184 -6.00 8.95 1.94
CA MET A 184 -6.93 9.98 1.48
C MET A 184 -8.35 9.43 1.35
N ARG A 185 -9.33 10.15 1.91
CA ARG A 185 -10.76 9.93 1.67
C ARG A 185 -11.42 11.21 1.21
N PHE A 186 -11.22 12.28 1.97
CA PHE A 186 -11.70 13.61 1.65
C PHE A 186 -10.53 14.59 1.55
N CYS A 187 -10.69 15.57 0.68
CA CYS A 187 -9.85 16.75 0.64
C CYS A 187 -10.67 17.98 0.28
N THR A 188 -10.19 19.15 0.69
CA THR A 188 -10.72 20.42 0.22
C THR A 188 -10.38 20.62 -1.26
N SER A 189 -10.99 21.62 -1.91
CA SER A 189 -10.73 21.93 -3.33
C SER A 189 -9.28 22.37 -3.60
N ASP A 190 -8.61 22.97 -2.61
CA ASP A 190 -7.18 23.26 -2.66
C ASP A 190 -6.29 22.07 -2.23
N GLY A 191 -6.92 20.90 -2.03
CA GLY A 191 -6.35 19.58 -1.77
C GLY A 191 -5.73 19.38 -0.40
N LYS A 192 -6.19 20.09 0.64
CA LYS A 192 -5.86 19.77 2.04
C LYS A 192 -6.63 18.52 2.46
N LEU A 193 -5.93 17.52 2.96
CA LEU A 193 -6.46 16.24 3.42
C LEU A 193 -7.28 16.40 4.71
N ASP A 194 -8.40 15.70 4.78
CA ASP A 194 -9.05 15.36 6.04
C ASP A 194 -8.71 13.92 6.42
N LEU A 195 -7.89 13.79 7.46
CA LEU A 195 -7.40 12.50 7.98
C LEU A 195 -8.09 12.08 9.28
N LYS A 196 -9.09 12.85 9.75
CA LYS A 196 -9.84 12.58 10.97
C LYS A 196 -11.18 11.93 10.66
N SER A 197 -11.86 12.40 9.63
CA SER A 197 -13.16 11.87 9.21
C SER A 197 -13.02 10.45 8.66
N LYS A 198 -13.82 9.53 9.19
CA LYS A 198 -13.82 8.11 8.81
C LYS A 198 -15.13 7.65 8.16
N GLU A 199 -16.11 8.53 8.07
CA GLU A 199 -17.46 8.25 7.57
C GLU A 199 -17.86 9.25 6.47
N GLY A 200 -18.98 9.01 5.79
CA GLY A 200 -19.42 9.75 4.61
C GLY A 200 -19.81 11.20 4.89
N VAL A 201 -20.01 12.00 3.83
CA VAL A 201 -20.49 13.40 3.94
C VAL A 201 -21.92 13.50 4.51
N GLU A 202 -22.65 12.38 4.57
CA GLU A 202 -24.05 12.30 5.01
C GLU A 202 -24.29 11.44 6.26
N THR A 203 -23.25 11.16 7.06
CA THR A 203 -23.36 10.41 8.32
C THR A 203 -23.09 11.28 9.53
#